data_AF-A0A9D0REN8-F1
#
_entry.id   AF-A0A9D0REN8-F1
#
_cell.length_a   1.000
_cell.length_b   1.000
_cell.length_c   1.000
_cell.angle_alpha   90.00
_cell.angle_beta   90.00
_cell.angle_gamma   90.00
#
_symmetry.space_group_name_H-M   'P 1'
#
loop_
_entity.id
_entity.type
_entity.pdbx_description
1 polymer ?
#
loop_
_entity_poly.entity_id
_entity_poly.type
_entity_poly.pdbx_seq_one_letter_code
_entity_poly.pdbx_strand_id
1 'polypeptide(L)'
;MENKLTLGRIFFALLIPAFTTGMGNGSVFGAAVMCAVGRGKFDNWGGWYGQAYNPGTFSGFVDWVMILFGFAFAVIMYLGMKKHGEIEAQRDNSAW
;
A
#
# COMPACT_ATOMS: atom_id res chain seq x y z
N MET A 1 25.02 -15.76 11.36
CA MET A 1 24.12 -16.02 10.21
C MET A 1 23.48 -14.72 9.75
N GLU A 2 23.29 -14.60 8.44
CA GLU A 2 22.85 -13.38 7.74
C GLU A 2 21.32 -13.32 7.62
N ASN A 3 20.75 -12.12 7.66
CA ASN A 3 19.32 -11.92 7.40
C ASN A 3 19.01 -12.33 5.95
N LYS A 4 18.23 -13.41 5.79
CA LYS A 4 17.88 -13.98 4.48
C LYS A 4 16.84 -13.14 3.72
N LEU A 5 16.11 -12.25 4.39
CA LEU A 5 15.07 -11.37 3.85
C LEU A 5 15.63 -10.01 3.46
N THR A 6 16.58 -10.01 2.52
CA THR A 6 17.13 -8.78 1.96
C THR A 6 16.12 -8.07 1.06
N LEU A 7 16.26 -6.75 0.88
CA LEU A 7 15.36 -5.95 0.04
C LEU A 7 15.18 -6.53 -1.37
N GLY A 8 16.27 -6.98 -2.00
CA GLY A 8 16.21 -7.57 -3.34
C GLY A 8 15.37 -8.85 -3.43
N ARG A 9 15.32 -9.65 -2.35
CA ARG A 9 14.52 -10.89 -2.28
C ARG A 9 13.05 -10.62 -2.01
N ILE A 10 12.75 -9.58 -1.23
CA ILE A 10 11.38 -9.22 -0.87
C ILE A 10 10.76 -8.17 -1.80
N PHE A 11 11.53 -7.60 -2.73
CA PHE A 11 11.09 -6.50 -3.60
C PHE A 11 9.75 -6.77 -4.28
N PHE A 12 9.58 -7.91 -4.94
CA PHE A 12 8.32 -8.25 -5.61
C PHE A 12 7.16 -8.49 -4.63
N ALA A 13 7.44 -8.97 -3.42
CA ALA A 13 6.44 -9.10 -2.36
C ALA A 13 5.98 -7.71 -1.85
N LEU A 14 6.88 -6.73 -1.81
CA LEU A 14 6.52 -5.36 -1.47
C LEU A 14 5.77 -4.66 -2.61
N LEU A 15 6.21 -4.88 -3.86
CA LEU A 15 5.66 -4.20 -5.03
C LEU A 15 4.26 -4.69 -5.42
N ILE A 16 4.01 -6.00 -5.34
CA ILE A 16 2.75 -6.58 -5.82
C ILE A 16 1.80 -6.84 -4.65
N PRO A 17 1.98 -7.87 -3.79
CA PRO A 17 0.99 -8.19 -2.77
C PRO A 17 0.86 -7.11 -1.70
N ALA A 18 1.95 -6.48 -1.24
CA ALA A 18 1.82 -5.42 -0.24
C ALA A 18 1.09 -4.19 -0.81
N PHE A 19 1.54 -3.72 -1.98
CA PHE A 19 0.97 -2.52 -2.59
C PHE A 19 -0.50 -2.72 -2.97
N THR A 20 -0.86 -3.84 -3.59
CA THR A 20 -2.25 -4.16 -3.94
C THR A 20 -3.15 -4.34 -2.71
N THR A 21 -2.64 -4.93 -1.63
CA THR A 21 -3.36 -5.04 -0.36
C THR A 21 -3.63 -3.67 0.25
N GLY A 22 -2.60 -2.81 0.30
CA GLY A 22 -2.76 -1.44 0.78
C GLY A 22 -3.72 -0.63 -0.10
N MET A 23 -3.61 -0.73 -1.43
CA MET A 23 -4.53 -0.08 -2.37
C MET A 23 -5.97 -0.56 -2.16
N GLY A 24 -6.20 -1.85 -1.92
CA GLY A 24 -7.52 -2.39 -1.62
C GLY A 24 -8.13 -1.78 -0.36
N ASN A 25 -7.36 -1.63 0.72
CA ASN A 25 -7.83 -0.95 1.93
C ASN A 25 -8.09 0.54 1.69
N GLY A 26 -7.25 1.19 0.88
CA GLY A 26 -7.42 2.58 0.48
C GLY A 26 -8.70 2.80 -0.33
N SER A 27 -9.09 1.87 -1.20
CA SER A 27 -10.33 2.01 -1.99
C SER A 27 -11.58 1.93 -1.12
N VAL A 28 -11.59 1.05 -0.12
CA VAL A 28 -12.68 0.94 0.87
C VAL A 28 -12.78 2.22 1.70
N PHE A 29 -11.66 2.74 2.18
CA PHE A 29 -11.62 4.02 2.89
C PHE A 29 -12.13 5.17 2.01
N GLY A 30 -11.63 5.27 0.77
CA GLY A 30 -12.05 6.29 -0.18
C GLY A 30 -13.56 6.25 -0.42
N ALA A 31 -14.11 5.07 -0.71
CA ALA A 31 -15.55 4.89 -0.91
C ALA A 31 -16.35 5.30 0.34
N ALA A 32 -15.90 4.91 1.54
CA ALA A 32 -16.57 5.25 2.80
C ALA A 32 -16.59 6.77 3.05
N VAL A 33 -15.45 7.45 2.84
CA VAL A 33 -15.36 8.93 2.93
C VAL A 33 -16.33 9.58 1.95
N MET A 34 -16.41 9.08 0.72
CA MET A 34 -17.30 9.64 -0.28
C MET A 34 -18.79 9.44 0.07
N CYS A 35 -19.14 8.32 0.70
CA CYS A 35 -20.49 8.12 1.24
C CYS A 35 -20.80 9.07 2.40
N ALA A 36 -19.81 9.41 3.24
CA ALA A 36 -19.99 10.26 4.41
C ALA A 36 -20.02 11.76 4.08
N VAL A 37 -19.13 12.23 3.21
CA VAL A 37 -18.97 13.65 2.85
C VAL A 37 -19.85 14.03 1.65
N GLY A 38 -20.36 13.04 0.92
CA GLY A 38 -21.12 13.22 -0.31
C GLY A 38 -20.22 13.31 -1.54
N ARG A 39 -20.68 12.72 -2.65
CA ARG A 39 -19.97 12.78 -3.93
C ARG A 39 -20.22 14.11 -4.65
N GLY A 40 -19.19 14.65 -5.28
CA GLY A 40 -19.31 15.79 -6.20
C GLY A 40 -20.18 15.48 -7.43
N LYS A 41 -20.49 16.50 -8.24
CA LYS A 41 -21.24 16.35 -9.50
C LYS A 41 -20.58 15.31 -10.42
N PHE A 42 -21.39 14.59 -11.20
CA PHE A 42 -20.89 13.57 -12.13
C PHE A 42 -19.90 14.14 -13.15
N ASP A 43 -20.06 15.41 -13.54
CA ASP A 43 -19.13 16.11 -14.43
C ASP A 43 -17.70 16.22 -13.85
N ASN A 44 -17.56 16.16 -12.52
CA ASN A 44 -16.27 16.18 -11.81
C ASN A 44 -15.82 14.77 -11.41
N TRP A 45 -16.43 13.71 -11.97
CA TRP A 45 -16.09 12.33 -11.63
C TRP A 45 -14.64 12.00 -11.98
N GLY A 46 -14.16 12.49 -13.12
CA GLY A 46 -12.77 12.37 -13.54
C GLY A 46 -12.30 10.94 -13.83
N GLY A 47 -13.19 9.99 -14.14
CA GLY A 47 -12.83 8.58 -14.36
C GLY A 47 -12.12 8.25 -15.68
N TRP A 48 -11.57 9.24 -16.40
CA TRP A 48 -10.96 9.05 -17.72
C TRP A 48 -9.52 9.55 -17.80
N TYR A 49 -8.63 8.69 -18.31
CA TYR A 49 -7.20 8.98 -18.54
C TYR A 49 -6.53 9.70 -17.34
N GLY A 50 -5.86 10.82 -17.59
CA GLY A 50 -5.16 11.58 -16.56
C GLY A 50 -6.07 12.28 -15.55
N GLN A 51 -7.37 12.42 -15.83
CA GLN A 51 -8.32 12.98 -14.84
C GLN A 51 -8.50 12.06 -13.64
N ALA A 52 -8.27 10.76 -13.84
CA ALA A 52 -8.32 9.76 -12.78
C ALA A 52 -7.15 9.91 -11.78
N TYR A 53 -6.16 10.74 -12.08
CA TYR A 53 -5.07 11.06 -11.14
C TYR A 53 -5.08 12.52 -10.70
N ASN A 54 -6.11 13.29 -11.06
CA ASN A 54 -6.30 14.65 -10.57
C ASN A 54 -7.01 14.59 -9.19
N PRO A 55 -6.36 14.98 -8.08
CA PRO A 55 -6.95 14.87 -6.74
C PRO A 55 -8.17 15.76 -6.52
N GLY A 56 -8.45 16.71 -7.42
CA GLY A 56 -9.68 17.51 -7.40
C GLY A 56 -10.90 16.80 -8.00
N THR A 57 -10.73 15.64 -8.65
CA THR A 57 -11.83 14.81 -9.15
C THR A 57 -12.16 13.70 -8.16
N PHE A 58 -13.36 13.14 -8.28
CA PHE A 58 -13.76 12.01 -7.44
C PHE A 58 -12.82 10.80 -7.60
N SER A 59 -12.58 10.38 -8.84
CA SER A 59 -11.73 9.21 -9.12
C SER A 59 -10.32 9.48 -8.65
N GLY A 60 -9.79 10.68 -8.93
CA GLY A 60 -8.44 11.02 -8.53
C GLY A 60 -8.23 11.10 -7.03
N PHE A 61 -9.19 11.62 -6.27
CA PHE A 61 -9.10 11.52 -4.81
C PHE A 61 -8.97 10.06 -4.35
N VAL A 62 -9.83 9.17 -4.85
CA VAL A 62 -9.81 7.75 -4.48
C VAL A 62 -8.52 7.07 -4.91
N ASP A 63 -8.05 7.32 -6.14
CA ASP A 63 -6.80 6.75 -6.66
C ASP A 63 -5.58 7.21 -5.85
N TRP A 64 -5.55 8.48 -5.42
CA TRP A 64 -4.50 8.98 -4.52
C TRP A 64 -4.53 8.34 -3.14
N VAL A 65 -5.72 8.15 -2.55
CA VAL A 65 -5.89 7.42 -1.29
C VAL A 65 -5.39 5.98 -1.44
N MET A 66 -5.73 5.31 -2.54
CA MET A 66 -5.26 3.95 -2.83
C MET A 66 -3.74 3.89 -2.92
N ILE A 67 -3.10 4.80 -3.67
CA ILE A 67 -1.64 4.87 -3.79
C ILE A 67 -0.98 5.11 -2.42
N LEU A 68 -1.51 6.04 -1.62
CA LEU A 68 -1.00 6.36 -0.30
C LEU A 68 -1.05 5.14 0.64
N PHE A 69 -2.19 4.44 0.67
CA PHE A 69 -2.35 3.25 1.51
C PHE A 69 -1.50 2.09 1.00
N GLY A 70 -1.39 1.92 -0.32
CA GLY A 70 -0.49 0.96 -0.97
C GLY A 70 0.96 1.15 -0.52
N PHE A 71 1.45 2.39 -0.62
CA PHE A 71 2.79 2.76 -0.19
C PHE A 71 3.00 2.57 1.31
N ALA A 72 2.06 3.05 2.14
CA ALA A 72 2.15 2.91 3.59
C ALA A 72 2.21 1.43 4.02
N PHE A 73 1.37 0.58 3.44
CA PHE A 73 1.37 -0.85 3.75
C PHE A 73 2.65 -1.54 3.28
N ALA A 74 3.18 -1.19 2.11
CA ALA A 74 4.46 -1.71 1.63
C ALA A 74 5.61 -1.35 2.58
N VAL A 75 5.64 -0.12 3.12
CA VAL A 75 6.62 0.28 4.13
C VAL A 75 6.46 -0.52 5.43
N ILE A 76 5.23 -0.71 5.92
CA ILE A 76 4.97 -1.52 7.12
C ILE A 76 5.42 -2.97 6.91
N MET A 77 5.11 -3.57 5.76
CA MET A 77 5.51 -4.93 5.43
C MET A 77 7.03 -5.06 5.31
N TYR A 78 7.71 -4.08 4.73
CA TYR A 78 9.17 -4.04 4.69
C TYR A 78 9.79 -4.07 6.09
N LEU A 79 9.30 -3.21 6.99
CA LEU A 79 9.78 -3.17 8.37
C LEU A 79 9.50 -4.48 9.11
N GLY A 80 8.32 -5.07 8.91
CA GLY A 80 7.95 -6.36 9.48
C GLY A 80 8.85 -7.51 9.00
N MET A 81 9.08 -7.61 7.68
CA MET A 81 9.96 -8.63 7.09
C MET A 81 11.41 -8.46 7.54
N LYS A 82 11.91 -7.22 7.56
CA LYS A 82 13.27 -6.95 8.04
C LYS A 82 13.43 -7.45 9.48
N LYS A 83 12.49 -7.09 10.36
CA LYS A 83 12.55 -7.50 11.77
C LYS A 83 12.40 -9.01 11.94
N HIS A 84 11.52 -9.64 11.18
CA HIS A 84 11.36 -11.09 11.18
C HIS A 84 12.65 -11.80 10.77
N GLY A 85 13.29 -11.37 9.68
CA GLY A 85 14.55 -11.95 9.21
C GLY A 85 15.72 -11.75 10.18
N GLU A 86 15.74 -10.65 10.94
CA GLU A 86 16.70 -10.45 12.03
C GLU A 86 16.50 -11.47 13.16
N ILE A 87 15.25 -11.73 13.55
CA ILE A 87 14.90 -12.70 14.60
C ILE A 87 15.25 -14.12 14.16
N GLU A 88 14.95 -14.50 12.91
CA GLU A 88 15.33 -15.81 12.37
C GLU A 88 16.86 -15.99 12.34
N ALA A 89 17.60 -14.96 11.90
CA ALA A 89 19.05 -15.00 11.91
C ALA A 89 19.63 -15.14 13.33
N GLN A 90 19.03 -14.47 14.33
CA GLN A 90 19.41 -14.60 15.73
C GLN A 90 19.10 -15.99 16.31
N ARG A 91 17.91 -16.54 16.02
CA ARG A 91 17.52 -17.88 16.48
C ARG A 91 18.45 -18.95 15.94
N ASP A 92 18.79 -18.87 14.66
CA ASP A 92 19.75 -19.80 14.07
C ASP A 92 21.12 -19.67 14.78
N ASN A 93 21.55 -18.47 15.20
CA ASN A 93 22.80 -18.26 15.94
C ASN A 93 22.77 -18.80 17.39
N SER A 94 21.60 -18.89 18.01
CA SER A 94 21.42 -19.39 19.38
C SER A 94 21.20 -20.90 19.45
N ALA A 95 21.35 -21.63 18.33
CA ALA A 95 21.34 -23.09 18.32
C ALA A 95 22.64 -23.66 18.91
N TRP A 96 22.81 -23.46 20.22
CA TRP A 96 23.67 -24.20 21.14
C TRP A 96 22.83 -24.55 22.36
#